data_AF-A0A4Q5NR62-F1
#
_entry.id   AF-A0A4Q5NR62-F1
#
_cell.length_a   1.000
_cell.length_b   1.000
_cell.length_c   1.000
_cell.angle_alpha   90.00
_cell.angle_beta   90.00
_cell.angle_gamma   90.00
#
_symmetry.space_group_name_H-M   'P 1'
#
loop_
_entity.id
_entity.type
_entity.pdbx_description
1 polymer ?
#
loop_
_entity_poly.entity_id
_entity_poly.type
_entity_poly.pdbx_seq_one_letter_code
_entity_poly.pdbx_strand_id
1 'polypeptide(L)'
;MTPLQRKLASEQLLHTKNIDFDSKLPTIEADFRSRTVEEIARRAMCLTLVTLKAEGMTGDEVNEFKREHAIEAYLTRAEKKFLGQKPSDEDGEWVWQFEALHVLLWALGYVIELSFPDAESDVGKELEFLRELGPTGFIEGALLRSNQQLLDAADWVFRLHQSVVDERNGTDKISEEIVEQWSATLDWLTREEENWQ
;
A
#
# COMPACT_ATOMS: atom_id res chain seq x y z
N MET A 1 15.50 -0.52 15.48
CA MET A 1 16.14 0.82 15.57
C MET A 1 15.30 1.69 16.48
N THR A 2 15.90 2.66 17.18
CA THR A 2 15.13 3.69 17.91
C THR A 2 14.44 4.64 16.92
N PRO A 3 13.41 5.40 17.32
CA PRO A 3 12.76 6.38 16.44
C PRO A 3 13.74 7.38 15.83
N LEU A 4 14.70 7.87 16.61
CA LEU A 4 15.75 8.77 16.11
C LEU A 4 16.68 8.08 15.11
N GLN A 5 17.12 6.85 15.38
CA GLN A 5 17.97 6.09 14.45
C GLN A 5 17.26 5.84 13.12
N ARG A 6 15.96 5.53 13.17
CA ARG A 6 15.13 5.35 11.98
C ARG A 6 15.04 6.63 11.16
N LYS A 7 14.70 7.76 11.80
CA LYS A 7 14.69 9.08 11.15
C LYS A 7 16.00 9.37 10.43
N LEU A 8 17.13 9.18 11.10
CA LEU A 8 18.45 9.43 10.50
C LEU A 8 18.73 8.49 9.31
N ALA A 9 18.30 7.23 9.38
CA ALA A 9 18.43 6.29 8.27
C ALA A 9 17.57 6.70 7.06
N SER A 10 16.34 7.13 7.29
CA SER A 10 15.44 7.64 6.24
C SER A 10 15.98 8.91 5.57
N GLU A 11 16.47 9.86 6.37
CA GLU A 11 17.12 11.09 5.87
C GLU A 11 18.36 10.77 5.04
N GLN A 12 19.18 9.80 5.50
CA GLN A 12 20.32 9.32 4.74
C GLN A 12 19.90 8.66 3.42
N LEU A 13 18.80 7.91 3.39
CA LEU A 13 18.25 7.33 2.16
C LEU A 13 17.87 8.43 1.17
N LEU A 14 17.09 9.42 1.58
CA LEU A 14 16.70 10.54 0.70
C LEU A 14 17.92 11.32 0.20
N HIS A 15 18.89 11.57 1.07
CA HIS A 15 20.16 12.19 0.67
C HIS A 15 20.89 11.36 -0.41
N THR A 16 20.94 10.04 -0.30
CA THR A 16 21.58 9.18 -1.33
C THR A 16 20.85 9.20 -2.67
N LYS A 17 19.56 9.57 -2.67
CA LYS A 17 18.73 9.77 -3.86
C LYS A 17 18.80 11.20 -4.41
N ASN A 18 19.56 12.09 -3.78
CA ASN A 18 19.62 13.54 -4.08
C ASN A 18 18.27 14.24 -3.93
N ILE A 19 17.49 13.84 -2.92
CA ILE A 19 16.21 14.45 -2.57
C ILE A 19 16.39 15.29 -1.31
N ASP A 20 16.01 16.57 -1.38
CA ASP A 20 15.97 17.45 -0.23
C ASP A 20 14.79 17.09 0.68
N PHE A 21 14.97 17.20 2.00
CA PHE A 21 13.96 16.85 3.00
C PHE A 21 13.95 17.84 4.17
N ASP A 22 12.84 17.87 4.92
CA ASP A 22 12.77 18.66 6.15
C ASP A 22 13.31 17.88 7.37
N SER A 23 14.50 18.26 7.80
CA SER A 23 15.14 17.74 9.01
C SER A 23 14.34 18.01 10.30
N LYS A 24 13.39 18.95 10.30
CA LYS A 24 12.55 19.29 11.47
C LYS A 24 11.35 18.36 11.62
N LEU A 25 11.02 17.54 10.62
CA LEU A 25 9.94 16.57 10.72
C LEU A 25 10.16 15.64 11.93
N PRO A 26 9.11 15.39 12.74
CA PRO A 26 9.23 14.61 13.96
C PRO A 26 9.63 13.16 13.67
N THR A 27 10.01 12.45 14.73
CA THR A 27 10.15 10.99 14.69
C THR A 27 8.78 10.33 14.74
N ILE A 28 8.60 9.22 14.01
CA ILE A 28 7.42 8.38 14.18
C ILE A 28 7.58 7.58 15.50
N GLU A 29 6.72 7.90 16.47
CA GLU A 29 6.68 7.28 17.78
C GLU A 29 6.10 5.86 17.74
N ALA A 30 6.49 5.04 18.72
CA ALA A 30 6.27 3.60 18.72
C ALA A 30 4.94 3.15 19.36
N ASP A 31 3.82 3.85 19.13
CA ASP A 31 2.48 3.29 19.46
C ASP A 31 2.03 2.29 18.40
N PHE A 32 2.92 1.34 18.14
CA PHE A 32 2.76 0.31 17.14
C PHE A 32 1.95 -0.84 17.75
N ARG A 33 0.75 -1.06 17.19
CA ARG A 33 0.02 -2.32 17.30
C ARG A 33 -0.20 -2.85 15.90
N SER A 34 0.43 -3.99 15.60
CA SER A 34 0.36 -4.63 14.28
C SER A 34 -1.05 -5.12 14.02
N ARG A 35 -1.56 -4.80 12.83
CA ARG A 35 -2.63 -5.56 12.20
C ARG A 35 -2.20 -7.01 12.04
N THR A 36 -3.16 -7.91 12.15
CA THR A 36 -2.96 -9.33 11.94
C THR A 36 -2.69 -9.63 10.46
N VAL A 37 -2.05 -10.77 10.20
CA VAL A 37 -1.86 -11.30 8.83
C VAL A 37 -3.20 -11.37 8.10
N GLU A 38 -4.25 -11.83 8.77
CA GLU A 38 -5.57 -11.95 8.15
C GLU A 38 -6.15 -10.59 7.76
N GLU A 39 -6.08 -9.57 8.62
CA GLU A 39 -6.57 -8.23 8.29
C GLU A 39 -5.86 -7.64 7.07
N ILE A 40 -4.54 -7.77 7.01
CA ILE A 40 -3.72 -7.26 5.90
C ILE A 40 -4.01 -8.06 4.62
N ALA A 41 -4.11 -9.38 4.70
CA ALA A 41 -4.40 -10.24 3.56
C ALA A 41 -5.81 -10.00 3.00
N ARG A 42 -6.83 -9.84 3.85
CA ARG A 42 -8.18 -9.49 3.42
C ARG A 42 -8.21 -8.14 2.73
N ARG A 43 -7.47 -7.15 3.26
CA ARG A 43 -7.32 -5.84 2.62
C ARG A 43 -6.69 -5.96 1.23
N ALA A 44 -5.61 -6.72 1.09
CA ALA A 44 -4.95 -6.97 -0.18
C ALA A 44 -5.89 -7.65 -1.19
N MET A 45 -6.70 -8.63 -0.77
CA MET A 45 -7.70 -9.25 -1.65
C MET A 45 -8.78 -8.25 -2.11
N CYS A 46 -9.21 -7.35 -1.23
CA CYS A 46 -10.16 -6.31 -1.61
C CYS A 46 -9.56 -5.33 -2.63
N LEU A 47 -8.31 -4.88 -2.42
CA LEU A 47 -7.65 -4.02 -3.39
C LEU A 47 -7.41 -4.74 -4.71
N THR A 48 -7.09 -6.03 -4.69
CA THR A 48 -7.01 -6.86 -5.90
C THR A 48 -8.31 -6.81 -6.70
N LEU A 49 -9.47 -6.92 -6.06
CA LEU A 49 -10.75 -6.81 -6.74
C LEU A 49 -10.98 -5.41 -7.32
N VAL A 50 -10.65 -4.37 -6.56
CA VAL A 50 -10.81 -2.97 -6.97
C VAL A 50 -9.94 -2.66 -8.18
N THR A 51 -8.68 -3.11 -8.16
CA THR A 51 -7.73 -2.87 -9.25
C THR A 51 -8.13 -3.64 -10.51
N LEU A 52 -8.52 -4.92 -10.39
CA LEU A 52 -9.05 -5.69 -11.51
C LEU A 52 -10.32 -5.07 -12.10
N LYS A 53 -11.18 -4.47 -11.26
CA LYS A 53 -12.35 -3.71 -11.73
C LYS A 53 -11.94 -2.47 -12.52
N ALA A 54 -10.95 -1.71 -12.05
CA ALA A 54 -10.42 -0.55 -12.76
C ALA A 54 -9.81 -0.94 -14.13
N GLU A 55 -9.25 -2.15 -14.24
CA GLU A 55 -8.73 -2.71 -15.51
C GLU A 55 -9.80 -3.32 -16.42
N GLY A 56 -11.09 -3.23 -16.05
CA GLY A 56 -12.20 -3.61 -16.92
C GLY A 56 -12.89 -4.93 -16.58
N MET A 57 -12.64 -5.51 -15.40
CA MET A 57 -13.38 -6.68 -14.92
C MET A 57 -14.90 -6.41 -14.94
N THR A 58 -15.65 -7.38 -15.44
CA THR A 58 -17.11 -7.29 -15.58
C THR A 58 -17.83 -7.44 -14.25
N GLY A 59 -19.10 -7.03 -14.19
CA GLY A 59 -19.90 -7.15 -12.96
C GLY A 59 -20.09 -8.59 -12.48
N ASP A 60 -20.16 -9.56 -13.41
CA ASP A 60 -20.33 -10.96 -13.06
C ASP A 60 -19.05 -11.54 -12.43
N GLU A 61 -17.88 -11.23 -13.00
CA GLU A 61 -16.56 -11.59 -12.47
C GLU A 61 -16.32 -10.96 -11.09
N VAL A 62 -16.71 -9.69 -10.89
CA VAL A 62 -16.63 -9.03 -9.58
C VAL A 62 -17.43 -9.80 -8.53
N ASN A 63 -18.65 -10.21 -8.86
CA ASN A 63 -19.52 -10.95 -7.95
C ASN A 63 -18.99 -12.35 -7.65
N GLU A 64 -18.35 -13.00 -8.63
CA GLU A 64 -17.67 -14.28 -8.46
C GLU A 64 -16.48 -14.15 -7.51
N PHE A 65 -15.57 -13.21 -7.78
CA PHE A 65 -14.41 -12.96 -6.95
C PHE A 65 -14.78 -12.70 -5.48
N LYS A 66 -15.81 -11.87 -5.24
CA LYS A 66 -16.32 -11.58 -3.89
C LYS A 66 -16.76 -12.84 -3.14
N ARG A 67 -17.43 -13.77 -3.82
CA ARG A 67 -17.91 -15.03 -3.23
C ARG A 67 -16.74 -15.97 -2.96
N GLU A 68 -15.86 -16.15 -3.93
CA GLU A 68 -14.71 -17.04 -3.83
C GLU A 68 -13.78 -16.65 -2.67
N HIS A 69 -13.53 -15.34 -2.51
CA HIS A 69 -12.59 -14.82 -1.52
C HIS A 69 -13.26 -14.43 -0.20
N ALA A 70 -14.60 -14.47 -0.12
CA ALA A 70 -15.40 -14.07 1.03
C ALA A 70 -15.07 -12.67 1.58
N ILE A 71 -14.85 -11.69 0.67
CA ILE A 71 -14.33 -10.35 1.02
C ILE A 71 -15.39 -9.25 1.17
N GLU A 72 -16.67 -9.53 0.92
CA GLU A 72 -17.75 -8.52 0.91
C GLU A 72 -17.87 -7.72 2.23
N ALA A 73 -17.57 -8.36 3.36
CA ALA A 73 -17.61 -7.73 4.68
C ALA A 73 -16.45 -6.75 4.92
N TYR A 74 -15.35 -6.88 4.18
CA TYR A 74 -14.13 -6.09 4.36
C TYR A 74 -14.05 -4.91 3.40
N LEU A 75 -14.88 -4.88 2.34
CA LEU A 75 -14.94 -3.75 1.41
C LEU A 75 -15.47 -2.49 2.11
N THR A 76 -14.80 -1.35 1.86
CA THR A 76 -15.25 -0.04 2.32
C THR A 76 -16.50 0.40 1.58
N ARG A 77 -17.14 1.46 2.08
CA ARG A 77 -18.31 2.03 1.41
C ARG A 77 -17.96 2.59 0.03
N ALA A 78 -16.79 3.20 -0.12
CA ALA A 78 -16.33 3.75 -1.40
C ALA A 78 -16.08 2.62 -2.41
N GLU A 79 -15.38 1.57 -2.01
CA GLU A 79 -15.13 0.39 -2.85
C GLU A 79 -16.44 -0.30 -3.26
N LYS A 80 -17.39 -0.49 -2.34
CA LYS A 80 -18.71 -1.07 -2.68
C LYS A 80 -19.46 -0.25 -3.71
N LYS A 81 -19.38 1.08 -3.61
CA LYS A 81 -19.99 2.00 -4.58
C LYS A 81 -19.33 1.84 -5.95
N PHE A 82 -18.00 1.88 -5.99
CA PHE A 82 -17.22 1.71 -7.22
C PHE A 82 -17.47 0.35 -7.88
N LEU A 83 -17.40 -0.74 -7.13
CA LEU A 83 -17.62 -2.10 -7.67
C LEU A 83 -19.04 -2.32 -8.21
N GLY A 84 -20.02 -1.53 -7.77
CA GLY A 84 -21.40 -1.57 -8.23
C GLY A 84 -21.73 -0.65 -9.40
N GLN A 85 -20.81 0.22 -9.83
CA GLN A 85 -21.07 1.20 -10.89
C GLN A 85 -20.75 0.66 -12.28
N LYS A 86 -21.35 1.28 -13.30
CA LYS A 86 -20.94 1.04 -14.70
C LYS A 86 -19.62 1.76 -14.97
N PRO A 87 -18.76 1.24 -15.86
CA PRO A 87 -17.50 1.89 -16.16
C PRO A 87 -17.67 3.37 -16.50
N SER A 88 -16.81 4.23 -15.96
CA SER A 88 -16.80 5.67 -16.17
C SER A 88 -15.37 6.19 -16.32
N ASP A 89 -15.21 7.42 -16.83
CA ASP A 89 -13.89 8.05 -16.97
C ASP A 89 -13.22 8.33 -15.60
N GLU A 90 -13.99 8.35 -14.49
CA GLU A 90 -13.48 8.51 -13.12
C GLU A 90 -12.86 7.20 -12.57
N ASP A 91 -13.00 6.08 -13.27
CA ASP A 91 -12.40 4.80 -12.84
C ASP A 91 -10.86 4.84 -12.86
N GLY A 92 -10.25 5.80 -13.58
CA GLY A 92 -8.80 5.97 -13.67
C GLY A 92 -8.13 6.27 -12.32
N GLU A 93 -8.82 6.93 -11.39
CA GLU A 93 -8.26 7.21 -10.04
C GLU A 93 -8.10 5.92 -9.21
N TRP A 94 -8.93 4.92 -9.47
CA TRP A 94 -8.87 3.63 -8.77
C TRP A 94 -7.68 2.77 -9.21
N VAL A 95 -7.04 3.09 -10.33
CA VAL A 95 -5.81 2.44 -10.79
C VAL A 95 -4.70 2.63 -9.76
N TRP A 96 -4.64 3.77 -9.07
CA TRP A 96 -3.62 4.00 -8.03
C TRP A 96 -3.70 3.02 -6.86
N GLN A 97 -4.82 2.33 -6.65
CA GLN A 97 -4.91 1.26 -5.64
C GLN A 97 -3.94 0.09 -5.89
N PHE A 98 -3.36 0.00 -7.09
CA PHE A 98 -2.24 -0.90 -7.39
C PHE A 98 -1.03 -0.62 -6.49
N GLU A 99 -0.72 0.65 -6.24
CA GLU A 99 0.41 1.05 -5.41
C GLU A 99 0.19 0.69 -3.93
N ALA A 100 -1.05 0.87 -3.45
CA ALA A 100 -1.44 0.41 -2.14
C ALA A 100 -1.37 -1.14 -2.03
N LEU A 101 -1.84 -1.85 -3.05
CA LEU A 101 -1.74 -3.31 -3.11
C LEU A 101 -0.28 -3.78 -3.08
N HIS A 102 0.61 -3.15 -3.84
CA HIS A 102 2.04 -3.44 -3.85
C HIS A 102 2.66 -3.37 -2.45
N VAL A 103 2.36 -2.31 -1.70
CA VAL A 103 2.82 -2.13 -0.32
C VAL A 103 2.25 -3.20 0.62
N LEU A 104 0.99 -3.61 0.46
CA LEU A 104 0.40 -4.69 1.27
C LEU A 104 1.04 -6.05 0.96
N LEU A 105 1.34 -6.34 -0.30
CA LEU A 105 2.01 -7.58 -0.72
C LEU A 105 3.46 -7.61 -0.26
N TRP A 106 4.12 -6.46 -0.26
CA TRP A 106 5.38 -6.30 0.45
C TRP A 106 5.17 -6.54 1.95
N ALA A 107 4.20 -5.94 2.64
CA ALA A 107 4.01 -6.20 4.07
C ALA A 107 3.84 -7.71 4.36
N LEU A 108 3.09 -8.43 3.51
CA LEU A 108 2.80 -9.86 3.63
C LEU A 108 3.92 -10.82 3.21
N GLY A 109 5.04 -10.33 2.66
CA GLY A 109 6.16 -11.20 2.27
C GLY A 109 6.15 -11.69 0.82
N TYR A 110 5.12 -11.36 0.04
CA TYR A 110 5.00 -11.76 -1.37
C TYR A 110 5.91 -10.95 -2.29
N VAL A 111 6.09 -9.67 -1.98
CA VAL A 111 7.11 -8.82 -2.62
C VAL A 111 8.35 -8.79 -1.73
N ILE A 112 9.53 -9.08 -2.31
CA ILE A 112 10.80 -9.23 -1.57
C ILE A 112 11.40 -7.88 -1.18
N GLU A 113 11.29 -6.87 -2.04
CA GLU A 113 11.85 -5.54 -1.79
C GLU A 113 10.83 -4.47 -2.13
N LEU A 114 10.67 -3.50 -1.23
CA LEU A 114 9.89 -2.29 -1.52
C LEU A 114 10.88 -1.31 -2.14
N SER A 115 10.92 -1.30 -3.47
CA SER A 115 11.83 -0.44 -4.24
C SER A 115 11.49 1.04 -4.03
N PHE A 116 12.38 1.93 -4.46
CA PHE A 116 12.07 3.35 -4.42
C PHE A 116 10.92 3.65 -5.41
N PRO A 117 9.95 4.54 -5.07
CA PRO A 117 8.77 4.79 -5.92
C PRO A 117 9.10 5.79 -7.04
N ASP A 118 10.08 5.46 -7.88
CA ASP A 118 10.47 6.23 -9.06
C ASP A 118 9.85 5.69 -10.36
N ALA A 119 9.00 4.67 -10.25
CA ALA A 119 8.18 4.10 -11.31
C ALA A 119 6.94 3.42 -10.71
N GLU A 120 5.92 3.21 -11.56
CA GLU A 120 4.73 2.41 -11.23
C GLU A 120 5.11 0.95 -10.91
N SER A 121 4.36 0.35 -10.00
CA SER A 121 4.49 -1.05 -9.59
C SER A 121 4.03 -2.04 -10.68
N ASP A 122 4.76 -3.16 -10.84
CA ASP A 122 4.39 -4.24 -11.78
C ASP A 122 3.45 -5.24 -11.09
N VAL A 123 2.22 -4.80 -10.86
CA VAL A 123 1.26 -5.57 -10.05
C VAL A 123 0.68 -6.77 -10.81
N GLY A 124 0.88 -6.86 -12.13
CA GLY A 124 0.44 -8.02 -12.93
C GLY A 124 0.98 -9.36 -12.41
N LYS A 125 2.25 -9.38 -11.96
CA LYS A 125 2.88 -10.55 -11.32
C LYS A 125 2.35 -10.80 -9.91
N GLU A 126 2.01 -9.74 -9.22
CA GLU A 126 1.55 -9.75 -7.84
C GLU A 126 0.12 -10.29 -7.68
N LEU A 127 -0.72 -10.07 -8.70
CA LEU A 127 -2.05 -10.67 -8.82
C LEU A 127 -2.00 -12.20 -8.98
N GLU A 128 -0.89 -12.75 -9.48
CA GLU A 128 -0.74 -14.21 -9.66
C GLU A 128 -0.67 -14.95 -8.33
N PHE A 129 -0.13 -14.34 -7.27
CA PHE A 129 -0.05 -14.98 -5.95
C PHE A 129 -1.43 -15.39 -5.42
N LEU A 130 -2.41 -14.50 -5.53
CA LEU A 130 -3.76 -14.79 -5.05
C LEU A 130 -4.43 -15.87 -5.90
N ARG A 131 -4.23 -15.83 -7.22
CA ARG A 131 -4.77 -16.81 -8.16
C ARG A 131 -4.20 -18.22 -7.92
N GLU A 132 -2.90 -18.32 -7.64
CA GLU A 132 -2.20 -19.60 -7.45
C GLU A 132 -2.47 -20.22 -6.07
N LEU A 133 -2.45 -19.41 -5.02
CA LEU A 133 -2.59 -19.87 -3.64
C LEU A 133 -4.06 -20.02 -3.22
N GLY A 134 -4.97 -19.32 -3.88
CA GLY A 134 -6.34 -19.12 -3.42
C GLY A 134 -6.40 -18.32 -2.11
N PRO A 135 -7.61 -17.96 -1.63
CA PRO A 135 -7.76 -17.09 -0.46
C PRO A 135 -7.17 -17.69 0.83
N THR A 136 -7.31 -19.00 1.04
CA THR A 136 -6.75 -19.66 2.23
C THR A 136 -5.24 -19.74 2.17
N GLY A 137 -4.67 -20.22 1.05
CA GLY A 137 -3.22 -20.30 0.87
C GLY A 137 -2.55 -18.93 0.89
N PHE A 138 -3.23 -17.88 0.42
CA PHE A 138 -2.71 -16.52 0.46
C PHE A 138 -2.62 -15.95 1.89
N ILE A 139 -3.49 -16.39 2.81
CA ILE A 139 -3.37 -16.00 4.22
C ILE A 139 -2.32 -16.86 4.92
N GLU A 140 -2.36 -18.18 4.73
CA GLU A 140 -1.47 -19.12 5.40
C GLU A 140 -0.02 -19.03 4.92
N GLY A 141 0.19 -18.67 3.66
CA GLY A 141 1.52 -18.52 3.04
C GLY A 141 2.20 -17.17 3.35
N ALA A 142 1.49 -16.23 3.96
CA ALA A 142 2.02 -14.91 4.23
C ALA A 142 3.09 -14.92 5.33
N LEU A 143 4.20 -14.22 5.06
CA LEU A 143 5.30 -13.99 5.99
C LEU A 143 5.34 -12.50 6.33
N LEU A 144 4.45 -12.09 7.24
CA LEU A 144 4.34 -10.69 7.65
C LEU A 144 5.67 -10.14 8.15
N ARG A 145 6.08 -9.03 7.55
CA ARG A 145 7.29 -8.30 7.93
C ARG A 145 7.21 -7.83 9.38
N SER A 146 8.38 -7.75 10.00
CA SER A 146 8.48 -7.31 11.40
C SER A 146 8.01 -5.87 11.56
N ASN A 147 7.51 -5.55 12.75
CA ASN A 147 7.11 -4.19 13.13
C ASN A 147 8.20 -3.15 12.84
N GLN A 148 9.46 -3.55 13.05
CA GLN A 148 10.59 -2.69 12.75
C GLN A 148 10.66 -2.39 11.25
N GLN A 149 10.58 -3.40 10.37
CA GLN A 149 10.61 -3.19 8.92
C GLN A 149 9.45 -2.33 8.44
N LEU A 150 8.23 -2.53 8.98
CA LEU A 150 7.06 -1.73 8.63
C LEU A 150 7.23 -0.27 9.06
N LEU A 151 7.70 -0.02 10.29
CA LEU A 151 7.95 1.34 10.78
C LEU A 151 9.08 2.02 10.02
N ASP A 152 10.15 1.28 9.71
CA ASP A 152 11.28 1.80 8.94
C ASP A 152 10.82 2.23 7.55
N ALA A 153 9.92 1.46 6.91
CA ALA A 153 9.28 1.85 5.66
C ALA A 153 8.36 3.08 5.80
N ALA A 154 7.50 3.08 6.82
CA ALA A 154 6.60 4.19 7.10
C ALA A 154 7.36 5.52 7.28
N ASP A 155 8.49 5.54 7.99
CA ASP A 155 9.24 6.78 8.22
C ASP A 155 9.89 7.34 6.95
N TRP A 156 10.49 6.49 6.10
CA TRP A 156 11.10 7.01 4.88
C TRP A 156 10.06 7.43 3.85
N VAL A 157 8.94 6.70 3.70
CA VAL A 157 7.84 7.09 2.81
C VAL A 157 7.17 8.36 3.32
N PHE A 158 6.95 8.51 4.63
CA PHE A 158 6.41 9.75 5.21
C PHE A 158 7.29 10.96 4.87
N ARG A 159 8.61 10.84 5.01
CA ARG A 159 9.54 11.93 4.66
C ARG A 159 9.58 12.21 3.18
N LEU A 160 9.51 11.16 2.36
CA LEU A 160 9.44 11.30 0.91
C LEU A 160 8.17 12.04 0.51
N HIS A 161 7.02 11.62 1.04
CA HIS A 161 5.72 12.25 0.80
C HIS A 161 5.77 13.73 1.12
N GLN A 162 6.27 14.10 2.31
CA GLN A 162 6.40 15.52 2.67
C GLN A 162 7.37 16.28 1.77
N SER A 163 8.40 15.62 1.24
CA SER A 163 9.32 16.26 0.30
C SER A 163 8.66 16.51 -1.05
N VAL A 164 7.79 15.61 -1.50
CA VAL A 164 6.98 15.77 -2.72
C VAL A 164 5.97 16.90 -2.55
N VAL A 165 5.19 16.90 -1.46
CA VAL A 165 4.19 17.94 -1.13
C VAL A 165 4.81 19.33 -1.02
N ASP A 166 6.01 19.42 -0.43
CA ASP A 166 6.76 20.68 -0.31
C ASP A 166 7.47 21.11 -1.61
N GLU A 167 7.33 20.34 -2.71
CA GLU A 167 8.02 20.55 -4.00
C GLU A 167 9.54 20.72 -3.84
N ARG A 168 10.15 19.88 -3.00
CA ARG A 168 11.60 19.97 -2.69
C ARG A 168 12.44 19.53 -3.88
N ASN A 169 13.67 20.04 -3.95
CA ASN A 169 14.60 19.65 -5.01
C ASN A 169 14.83 18.13 -5.05
N GLY A 170 14.78 17.55 -6.24
CA GLY A 170 14.94 16.12 -6.47
C GLY A 170 13.65 15.31 -6.53
N THR A 171 12.47 15.92 -6.33
CA THR A 171 11.17 15.22 -6.41
C THR A 171 10.48 15.28 -7.77
N ASP A 172 11.05 15.99 -8.76
CA ASP A 172 10.41 16.26 -10.06
C ASP A 172 9.97 15.01 -10.87
N LYS A 173 10.51 13.84 -10.53
CA LYS A 173 10.24 12.57 -11.21
C LYS A 173 9.40 11.59 -10.39
N ILE A 174 8.99 12.01 -9.20
CA ILE A 174 8.27 11.18 -8.25
C ILE A 174 6.81 11.56 -8.37
N SER A 175 5.95 10.58 -8.69
CA SER A 175 4.51 10.80 -8.71
C SER A 175 4.01 11.00 -7.28
N GLU A 176 3.27 12.08 -7.07
CA GLU A 176 2.61 12.37 -5.81
C GLU A 176 1.59 11.29 -5.47
N GLU A 177 0.84 10.82 -6.47
CA GLU A 177 -0.19 9.79 -6.32
C GLU A 177 0.39 8.46 -5.83
N ILE A 178 1.53 8.01 -6.39
CA ILE A 178 2.21 6.79 -5.93
C ILE A 178 2.61 6.93 -4.46
N VAL A 179 3.29 8.03 -4.12
CA VAL A 179 3.82 8.22 -2.76
C VAL A 179 2.70 8.43 -1.74
N GLU A 180 1.61 9.09 -2.13
CA GLU A 180 0.41 9.24 -1.30
C GLU A 180 -0.18 7.86 -0.97
N GLN A 181 -0.38 6.97 -1.95
CA GLN A 181 -0.90 5.63 -1.71
C GLN A 181 0.02 4.81 -0.80
N TRP A 182 1.34 4.91 -0.98
CA TRP A 182 2.30 4.20 -0.14
C TRP A 182 2.26 4.73 1.30
N SER A 183 2.22 6.05 1.45
CA SER A 183 2.18 6.73 2.74
C SER A 183 0.92 6.35 3.51
N ALA A 184 -0.26 6.46 2.89
CA ALA A 184 -1.54 6.08 3.48
C ALA A 184 -1.58 4.59 3.85
N THR A 185 -1.04 3.70 3.00
CA THR A 185 -1.00 2.26 3.27
C THR A 185 -0.09 1.92 4.44
N LEU A 186 1.09 2.56 4.55
CA LEU A 186 2.02 2.34 5.66
C LEU A 186 1.53 2.96 6.97
N ASP A 187 0.88 4.11 6.92
CA ASP A 187 0.20 4.70 8.07
C ASP A 187 -0.91 3.75 8.56
N TRP A 188 -1.75 3.24 7.65
CA TRP A 188 -2.70 2.19 7.97
C TRP A 188 -2.00 0.97 8.55
N LEU A 189 -0.94 0.42 7.96
CA LEU A 189 -0.26 -0.77 8.52
C LEU A 189 0.27 -0.57 9.94
N THR A 190 0.64 0.66 10.31
CA THR A 190 1.37 0.95 11.55
C THR A 190 0.53 1.60 12.66
N ARG A 191 -0.69 2.09 12.37
CA ARG A 191 -1.56 2.80 13.34
C ARG A 191 -2.93 2.13 13.54
N GLU A 192 -3.30 1.80 14.78
CA GLU A 192 -4.54 1.03 15.10
C GLU A 192 -5.84 1.79 14.76
N GLU A 193 -5.90 3.11 15.03
CA GLU A 193 -7.14 3.91 14.91
C GLU A 193 -7.52 4.25 13.46
N GLU A 194 -6.65 3.93 12.51
CA GLU A 194 -6.80 4.32 11.12
C GLU A 194 -7.66 3.30 10.35
N ASN A 195 -8.90 3.68 10.07
CA ASN A 195 -9.74 2.90 9.16
C ASN A 195 -9.20 3.04 7.73
N TRP A 196 -9.29 1.97 6.94
CA TRP A 196 -9.04 2.07 5.51
C TRP A 196 -10.07 3.03 4.89
N GLN A 197 -9.59 3.96 4.06
CA GLN A 197 -10.40 5.01 3.44
C GLN A 197 -11.21 4.47 2.24
#